data_AF-A0A401UXT8-F1
#
_entry.id   AF-A0A401UXT8-F1
#
_cell.length_a   1.000
_cell.length_b   1.000
_cell.length_c   1.000
_cell.angle_alpha   90.00
_cell.angle_beta   90.00
_cell.angle_gamma   90.00
#
_symmetry.space_group_name_H-M   'P 1'
#
loop_
_entity.id
_entity.type
_entity.pdbx_description
1 polymer ?
#
loop_
_entity_poly.entity_id
_entity_poly.type
_entity_poly.pdbx_seq_one_letter_code
_entity_poly.pdbx_strand_id
1 'polypeptide(L)'
;MSGVDRARSDDRVAHRLADLARIGRLVAAIVAKGRDAYLDDGVDGQILRAAGREQIVEVATVVETLPAEFKAEHPAVEWVKVQRMRDLVAHHDDTVNDEFVWETLRTRIPALLDDRGLAG
;
A
#
# COMPACT_ATOMS: atom_id res chain seq x y z
N MET A 1 -26.84 -8.29 12.70
CA MET A 1 -25.48 -8.17 13.27
C MET A 1 -25.61 -7.67 14.70
N SER A 2 -25.23 -8.48 15.69
CA SER A 2 -25.33 -8.11 17.11
C SER A 2 -24.36 -6.99 17.48
N GLY A 3 -24.60 -6.25 18.56
CA GLY A 3 -23.72 -5.16 19.00
C GLY A 3 -22.26 -5.59 19.22
N VAL A 4 -22.05 -6.82 19.70
CA VAL A 4 -20.72 -7.42 19.91
C VAL A 4 -20.01 -7.79 18.60
N ASP A 5 -20.75 -8.16 17.54
CA ASP A 5 -20.15 -8.45 16.22
C ASP A 5 -19.64 -7.18 15.54
N ARG A 6 -20.37 -6.07 15.70
CA ARG A 6 -19.99 -4.76 15.17
C ARG A 6 -18.71 -4.24 15.85
N ALA A 7 -18.66 -4.21 17.18
CA ALA A 7 -17.47 -3.78 17.91
C ALA A 7 -16.21 -4.58 17.53
N ARG A 8 -16.31 -5.91 17.42
CA ARG A 8 -15.19 -6.75 16.95
C ARG A 8 -14.79 -6.47 15.49
N SER A 9 -15.72 -6.04 14.65
CA SER A 9 -15.43 -5.64 13.27
C SER A 9 -14.69 -4.31 13.23
N ASP A 10 -15.11 -3.36 14.06
CA ASP A 10 -14.52 -2.03 14.17
C ASP A 10 -13.07 -2.13 14.67
N ASP A 11 -12.80 -2.96 15.68
CA ASP A 11 -11.43 -3.23 16.17
C ASP A 11 -10.53 -3.82 15.06
N ARG A 12 -11.10 -4.73 14.25
CA ARG A 12 -10.38 -5.33 13.11
C ARG A 12 -10.07 -4.30 12.02
N VAL A 13 -11.01 -3.39 11.74
CA VAL A 13 -10.79 -2.30 10.79
C VAL A 13 -9.71 -1.36 11.33
N ALA A 14 -9.83 -0.90 12.57
CA ALA A 14 -8.86 -0.01 13.20
C ALA A 14 -7.42 -0.55 13.14
N HIS A 15 -7.23 -1.84 13.41
CA HIS A 15 -5.92 -2.47 13.29
C HIS A 15 -5.37 -2.43 11.85
N ARG A 16 -6.20 -2.72 10.84
CA ARG A 16 -5.81 -2.67 9.43
C ARG A 16 -5.48 -1.25 8.98
N LEU A 17 -6.21 -0.25 9.48
CA LEU A 17 -5.92 1.16 9.21
C LEU A 17 -4.59 1.58 9.84
N ALA A 18 -4.30 1.12 11.06
CA ALA A 18 -3.00 1.36 11.69
C ALA A 18 -1.84 0.72 10.89
N ASP A 19 -2.05 -0.47 10.32
CA ASP A 19 -1.10 -1.12 9.43
C ASP A 19 -0.87 -0.30 8.15
N LEU A 20 -1.95 0.14 7.49
CA LEU A 20 -1.88 1.01 6.31
C LEU A 20 -1.14 2.32 6.61
N ALA A 21 -1.40 2.95 7.75
CA ALA A 21 -0.70 4.15 8.18
C ALA A 21 0.80 3.90 8.43
N ARG A 22 1.17 2.74 9.01
CA ARG A 22 2.57 2.36 9.17
C ARG A 22 3.26 2.16 7.82
N ILE A 23 2.62 1.46 6.90
CA ILE A 23 3.14 1.24 5.55
C ILE A 23 3.32 2.59 4.84
N GLY A 24 2.36 3.50 4.96
CA GLY A 24 2.44 4.86 4.42
C GLY A 24 3.68 5.62 4.89
N ARG A 25 4.02 5.55 6.18
CA ARG A 25 5.24 6.17 6.72
C ARG A 25 6.52 5.58 6.13
N LEU A 26 6.56 4.26 5.93
CA LEU A 26 7.71 3.59 5.31
C LEU A 26 7.85 3.98 3.83
N VAL A 27 6.74 4.01 3.10
CA VAL A 27 6.70 4.48 1.70
C VAL A 27 7.17 5.93 1.59
N ALA A 28 6.68 6.82 2.47
CA ALA A 28 7.12 8.21 2.52
C ALA A 28 8.63 8.33 2.81
N ALA A 29 9.16 7.50 3.71
CA ALA A 29 10.59 7.48 4.02
C ALA A 29 11.45 7.00 2.83
N ILE A 30 10.98 6.00 2.06
CA ILE A 30 11.64 5.55 0.83
C ILE A 30 11.62 6.67 -0.22
N VAL A 31 10.46 7.29 -0.47
CA VAL A 31 10.33 8.40 -1.43
C VAL A 31 11.20 9.59 -1.04
N ALA A 32 11.33 9.89 0.25
CA ALA A 32 12.19 10.96 0.76
C ALA A 32 13.69 10.74 0.49
N LYS A 33 14.14 9.51 0.20
CA LYS A 33 15.52 9.25 -0.26
C LYS A 33 15.80 9.80 -1.65
N GLY A 34 14.74 10.07 -2.42
CA GLY A 34 14.84 10.59 -3.77
C GLY A 34 14.97 9.49 -4.83
N ARG A 35 14.57 9.85 -6.04
CA ARG A 35 14.52 8.94 -7.19
C ARG A 35 15.90 8.40 -7.55
N ASP A 36 16.92 9.25 -7.54
CA ASP A 36 18.27 8.85 -7.95
C ASP A 36 18.85 7.80 -7.00
N ALA A 37 18.66 7.96 -5.69
CA ALA A 37 19.08 6.95 -4.70
C ALA A 37 18.30 5.63 -4.85
N TYR A 38 17.01 5.70 -5.19
CA TYR A 38 16.17 4.52 -5.40
C TYR A 38 16.57 3.73 -6.66
N LEU A 39 16.91 4.44 -7.74
CA LEU A 39 17.31 3.85 -9.02
C LEU A 39 18.81 3.55 -9.12
N ASP A 40 19.58 3.84 -8.08
CA ASP A 40 21.00 3.49 -8.01
C ASP A 40 21.20 1.97 -8.19
N ASP A 41 22.15 1.58 -9.02
CA ASP A 41 22.43 0.15 -9.30
C ASP A 41 23.19 -0.53 -8.15
N GLY A 42 23.73 0.25 -7.21
CA GLY A 42 24.38 -0.24 -6.00
C GLY A 42 23.44 -0.90 -5.02
N VAL A 43 24.04 -1.47 -3.96
CA VAL A 43 23.30 -2.24 -2.95
C VAL A 43 22.23 -1.40 -2.24
N ASP A 44 22.48 -0.10 -2.04
CA ASP A 44 21.54 0.81 -1.38
C ASP A 44 20.28 0.99 -2.22
N GLY A 45 20.43 1.24 -3.53
CA GLY A 45 19.29 1.30 -4.45
C GLY A 45 18.54 -0.02 -4.50
N GLN A 46 19.24 -1.16 -4.61
CA GLN A 46 18.61 -2.49 -4.59
C GLN A 46 17.79 -2.73 -3.31
N ILE A 47 18.28 -2.32 -2.15
CA ILE A 47 17.56 -2.39 -0.87
C ILE A 47 16.30 -1.51 -0.91
N LEU A 48 16.40 -0.28 -1.40
CA LEU A 48 15.25 0.62 -1.52
C LEU A 48 14.17 0.04 -2.45
N ARG A 49 14.58 -0.56 -3.58
CA ARG A 49 13.65 -1.20 -4.51
C ARG A 49 13.01 -2.45 -3.92
N ALA A 50 13.76 -3.26 -3.19
CA ALA A 50 13.22 -4.42 -2.49
C ALA A 50 12.18 -3.99 -1.44
N ALA A 51 12.52 -3.02 -0.59
CA ALA A 51 11.61 -2.47 0.41
C ALA A 51 10.35 -1.87 -0.24
N GLY A 52 10.50 -1.11 -1.33
CA GLY A 52 9.39 -0.52 -2.06
C GLY A 52 8.41 -1.56 -2.62
N ARG A 53 8.93 -2.62 -3.23
CA ARG A 53 8.12 -3.75 -3.71
C ARG A 53 7.38 -4.44 -2.58
N GLU A 54 8.04 -4.68 -1.46
CA GLU A 54 7.42 -5.27 -0.25
C GLU A 54 6.25 -4.41 0.24
N GLN A 55 6.42 -3.08 0.33
CA GLN A 55 5.35 -2.20 0.79
C GLN A 55 4.11 -2.23 -0.13
N ILE A 56 4.30 -2.34 -1.45
CA ILE A 56 3.17 -2.48 -2.39
C ILE A 56 2.39 -3.78 -2.13
N VAL A 57 3.10 -4.89 -1.95
CA VAL A 57 2.49 -6.19 -1.63
C VAL A 57 1.74 -6.12 -0.30
N GLU A 58 2.32 -5.45 0.70
CA GLU A 58 1.73 -5.30 2.02
C GLU A 58 0.44 -4.47 1.97
N VAL A 59 0.42 -3.32 1.27
CA VAL A 59 -0.80 -2.51 1.06
C VAL A 59 -1.91 -3.36 0.45
N ALA A 60 -1.61 -4.07 -0.65
CA ALA A 60 -2.60 -4.89 -1.35
C ALA A 60 -3.16 -5.99 -0.43
N THR A 61 -2.31 -6.60 0.39
CA THR A 61 -2.68 -7.65 1.35
C THR A 61 -3.57 -7.11 2.46
N VAL A 62 -3.22 -5.99 3.09
CA VAL A 62 -4.07 -5.39 4.14
C VAL A 62 -5.42 -4.99 3.56
N VAL A 63 -5.44 -4.38 2.38
CA VAL A 63 -6.68 -3.99 1.68
C VAL A 63 -7.56 -5.19 1.33
N GLU A 64 -6.97 -6.32 0.93
CA GLU A 64 -7.72 -7.55 0.67
C GLU A 64 -8.51 -7.97 1.92
N THR A 65 -7.89 -7.87 3.11
CA THR A 65 -8.50 -8.28 4.38
C THR A 65 -9.51 -7.30 4.98
N LEU A 66 -9.69 -6.11 4.41
CA LEU A 66 -10.70 -5.16 4.88
C LEU A 66 -12.13 -5.72 4.65
N PRO A 67 -13.05 -5.58 5.62
CA PRO A 67 -14.45 -6.00 5.47
C PRO A 67 -15.13 -5.37 4.26
N ALA A 68 -16.09 -6.10 3.66
CA ALA A 68 -16.82 -5.62 2.49
C ALA A 68 -17.68 -4.39 2.81
N GLU A 69 -18.23 -4.32 4.02
CA GLU A 69 -19.03 -3.20 4.52
C GLU A 69 -18.19 -1.93 4.56
N PHE A 70 -16.97 -2.02 5.09
CA PHE A 70 -16.02 -0.90 5.11
C PHE A 70 -15.66 -0.45 3.69
N LYS A 71 -15.37 -1.38 2.78
CA LYS A 71 -15.08 -1.05 1.38
C LYS A 71 -16.27 -0.35 0.69
N ALA A 72 -17.49 -0.73 1.04
CA ALA A 72 -18.71 -0.13 0.49
C ALA A 72 -18.96 1.31 0.99
N GLU A 73 -18.49 1.64 2.19
CA GLU A 73 -18.53 3.01 2.74
C GLU A 73 -17.52 3.96 2.06
N HIS A 74 -16.57 3.40 1.31
CA HIS A 74 -15.49 4.10 0.63
C HIS A 74 -15.49 3.81 -0.89
N PRO A 75 -16.57 4.16 -1.63
CA PRO A 75 -16.72 3.80 -3.04
C PRO A 75 -15.79 4.58 -3.99
N ALA A 76 -15.17 5.68 -3.52
CA ALA A 76 -14.20 6.44 -4.28
C ALA A 76 -12.87 5.68 -4.45
N VAL A 77 -12.58 4.71 -3.57
CA VAL A 77 -11.37 3.90 -3.64
C VAL A 77 -11.57 2.76 -4.63
N GLU A 78 -10.70 2.67 -5.63
CA GLU A 78 -10.71 1.61 -6.62
C GLU A 78 -10.09 0.30 -6.06
N TRP A 79 -10.78 -0.35 -5.12
CA TRP A 79 -10.30 -1.52 -4.35
C TRP A 79 -9.68 -2.63 -5.21
N VAL A 80 -10.30 -2.93 -6.35
CA VAL A 80 -9.81 -3.96 -7.28
C VAL A 80 -8.47 -3.55 -7.89
N LYS A 81 -8.28 -2.27 -8.23
CA LYS A 81 -7.00 -1.78 -8.77
C LYS A 81 -5.90 -1.82 -7.71
N VAL A 82 -6.24 -1.51 -6.45
CA VAL A 82 -5.30 -1.58 -5.32
C VAL A 82 -4.79 -3.01 -5.12
N GLN A 83 -5.69 -4.00 -5.13
CA GLN A 83 -5.31 -5.42 -4.99
C GLN A 83 -4.43 -5.90 -6.16
N ARG A 84 -4.71 -5.45 -7.39
CA ARG A 84 -3.92 -5.77 -8.59
C ARG A 84 -2.52 -5.16 -8.59
N MET A 85 -2.19 -4.23 -7.67
CA MET A 85 -0.82 -3.71 -7.56
C MET A 85 0.19 -4.79 -7.18
N ARG A 86 -0.22 -5.83 -6.44
CA ARG A 86 0.64 -6.99 -6.14
C ARG A 86 1.06 -7.72 -7.42
N ASP A 87 0.13 -7.90 -8.35
CA ASP A 87 0.39 -8.63 -9.60
C ASP A 87 1.40 -7.87 -10.47
N LEU A 88 1.39 -6.53 -10.42
CA LEU A 88 2.36 -5.67 -11.10
C LEU A 88 3.78 -5.81 -10.56
N VAL A 89 3.93 -6.18 -9.29
CA VAL A 89 5.24 -6.42 -8.65
C VAL A 89 5.70 -7.87 -8.84
N ALA A 90 4.77 -8.82 -8.97
CA ALA A 90 5.06 -10.25 -9.04
C ALA A 90 5.36 -10.79 -10.46
N HIS A 91 4.98 -10.09 -11.53
CA HIS A 91 5.30 -10.51 -12.90
C HIS A 91 6.72 -10.09 -13.26
N HIS A 92 7.68 -10.94 -12.93
CA HIS A 92 9.10 -10.80 -13.24
C HIS A 92 9.39 -11.14 -14.71
N ASP A 93 9.71 -10.12 -15.49
CA ASP A 93 10.64 -10.24 -16.63
C ASP A 93 11.59 -9.05 -16.54
N ASP A 94 12.79 -9.29 -15.99
CA ASP A 94 14.11 -8.60 -15.93
C ASP A 94 14.25 -7.06 -16.02
N THR A 95 13.16 -6.34 -16.19
CA THR A 95 12.96 -4.89 -16.16
C THR A 95 11.53 -4.63 -15.69
N VAL A 96 11.07 -5.30 -14.62
CA VAL A 96 9.91 -4.77 -13.88
C VAL A 96 10.26 -3.33 -13.58
N ASN A 97 9.48 -2.45 -14.21
CA ASN A 97 9.77 -1.06 -14.38
C ASN A 97 10.00 -0.43 -13.00
N ASP A 98 11.26 -0.28 -12.59
CA ASP A 98 11.61 0.30 -11.30
C ASP A 98 11.08 1.74 -11.20
N GLU A 99 10.90 2.41 -12.35
CA GLU A 99 10.15 3.67 -12.45
C GLU A 99 8.66 3.48 -12.14
N PHE A 100 8.05 2.39 -12.55
CA PHE A 100 6.65 2.09 -12.23
C PHE A 100 6.46 1.79 -10.74
N VAL A 101 7.38 1.04 -10.13
CA VAL A 101 7.36 0.81 -8.69
C VAL A 101 7.55 2.14 -7.97
N TRP A 102 8.55 2.93 -8.38
CA TRP A 102 8.79 4.28 -7.88
C TRP A 102 7.55 5.18 -8.04
N GLU A 103 6.90 5.15 -9.19
CA GLU A 103 5.67 5.90 -9.47
C GLU A 103 4.56 5.49 -8.51
N THR A 104 4.37 4.19 -8.33
CA THR A 104 3.37 3.64 -7.41
C THR A 104 3.61 4.08 -5.98
N LEU A 105 4.88 4.08 -5.53
CA LEU A 105 5.27 4.55 -4.19
C LEU A 105 5.01 6.05 -4.02
N ARG A 106 5.32 6.89 -5.01
CA ARG A 106 5.22 8.35 -4.86
C ARG A 106 3.82 8.91 -5.14
N THR A 107 2.96 8.21 -5.87
CA THR A 107 1.63 8.71 -6.23
C THR A 107 0.49 7.82 -5.75
N ARG A 108 0.47 6.55 -6.15
CA ARG A 108 -0.70 5.68 -5.95
C ARG A 108 -0.93 5.29 -4.50
N ILE A 109 0.13 4.94 -3.76
CA ILE A 109 -0.01 4.60 -2.34
C ILE A 109 -0.40 5.84 -1.52
N PRO A 110 0.26 7.00 -1.64
CA PRO A 110 -0.17 8.21 -0.93
C PRO A 110 -1.62 8.58 -1.24
N ALA A 111 -2.02 8.56 -2.52
CA ALA A 111 -3.40 8.87 -2.91
C ALA A 111 -4.44 7.91 -2.33
N LEU A 112 -4.10 6.62 -2.18
CA LEU A 112 -4.93 5.65 -1.48
C LEU A 112 -5.08 6.02 0.00
N LEU A 113 -3.98 6.38 0.66
CA LEU A 113 -3.98 6.69 2.10
C LEU A 113 -4.64 8.04 2.42
N ASP A 114 -4.59 9.00 1.50
CA ASP A 114 -5.23 10.32 1.65
C ASP A 114 -6.78 10.27 1.56
N ASP A 115 -7.37 9.13 1.19
CA ASP A 115 -8.82 8.96 1.26
C ASP A 115 -9.30 9.11 2.72
N ARG A 116 -10.41 9.83 2.91
CA ARG A 116 -10.85 10.40 4.22
C ARG A 116 -11.27 9.38 5.29
N GLY A 117 -10.87 8.12 5.20
CA GLY A 117 -10.93 7.14 6.29
C GLY A 117 -9.85 6.07 6.26
N LEU A 118 -8.76 6.25 5.49
CA LEU A 118 -7.65 5.29 5.43
C LEU A 118 -6.39 5.73 6.21
N ALA A 119 -6.23 7.03 6.50
CA ALA A 119 -5.11 7.58 7.27
C ALA A 119 -5.52 8.35 8.55
N GLY A 120 -6.71 8.07 9.09
CA GLY A 120 -7.18 8.61 10.38
C GLY A 120 -6.50 7.95 11.58
#